data_AF-A0AAV6MYX1-F1
#
_entry.id   AF-A0AAV6MYX1-F1
#
_cell.length_a   1.000
_cell.length_b   1.000
_cell.length_c   1.000
_cell.angle_alpha   90.00
_cell.angle_beta   90.00
_cell.angle_gamma   90.00
#
_symmetry.space_group_name_H-M   'P 1'
#
loop_
_entity.id
_entity.type
_entity.pdbx_description
1 polymer ?
#
loop_
_entity_poly.entity_id
_entity_poly.type
_entity_poly.pdbx_seq_one_letter_code
_entity_poly.pdbx_strand_id
1 'polypeptide(L)'
;MQKIQIQTFHSTQINEPNFLIVSNNGVCQKHVFPQFYGTGADSIRTSSFLPNPYGIEVGNEVEVPLGYEEKWVLNIHAIDTRGVEDRLGCIECQRHLYNVTKDGLGMALEVDYKGGLRCCYDKTKCKLRESYEGEEERSLYVRYTVKWMDWDDDLVIPLKVYIFDVTDTWNPLTGSTGAPEEHNCLVEYNVEACSPTNKPDNECKATKMVRLISPSSGYLIYGMAHLHIGAIGSMLYGEDGRLLCSSSPIYGHGSEVGNEDGYVVGMSTCYPQPGSVKMNRGEMLSLISKYEPGQNHVGVMGLFHIMVAQRLPNSLLHMVPFKHDDDTTL
;
A
#
# COMPACT_ATOMS: atom_id res chain seq x y z
N MET A 1 4.58 20.89 23.10
CA MET A 1 4.43 21.01 21.63
C MET A 1 5.83 21.08 21.03
N GLN A 2 6.38 19.97 20.54
CA GLN A 2 7.54 20.03 19.66
C GLN A 2 7.09 20.62 18.33
N LYS A 3 7.81 21.64 17.84
CA LYS A 3 7.62 22.15 16.48
C LYS A 3 8.22 21.13 15.52
N ILE A 4 7.38 20.41 14.79
CA ILE A 4 7.83 19.58 13.67
C ILE A 4 8.36 20.55 12.60
N GLN A 5 9.66 20.52 12.32
CA GLN A 5 10.20 21.23 11.17
C GLN A 5 9.82 20.47 9.90
N ILE A 6 9.06 21.11 9.02
CA ILE A 6 8.72 20.57 7.71
C ILE A 6 9.73 21.12 6.72
N GLN A 7 10.49 20.23 6.08
CA GLN A 7 11.38 20.54 4.97
C GLN A 7 10.81 19.90 3.70
N THR A 8 10.74 20.66 2.61
CA THR A 8 10.27 20.17 1.32
C THR A 8 11.46 19.64 0.53
N PHE A 9 11.36 18.42 0.03
CA PHE A 9 12.38 17.79 -0.81
C PHE A 9 11.83 17.52 -2.21
N HIS A 10 12.63 17.75 -3.25
CA HIS A 10 12.32 17.27 -4.60
C HIS A 10 12.74 15.80 -4.72
N SER A 11 12.06 15.02 -5.57
CA SER A 11 12.37 13.58 -5.77
C SER A 11 13.83 13.32 -6.15
N THR A 12 14.48 14.28 -6.81
CA THR A 12 15.91 14.24 -7.15
C THR A 12 16.85 14.40 -5.95
N GLN A 13 16.40 15.03 -4.85
CA GLN A 13 17.17 15.22 -3.63
C GLN A 13 17.17 13.97 -2.73
N ILE A 14 16.21 13.05 -2.93
CA ILE A 14 16.16 11.77 -2.21
C ILE A 14 17.34 10.86 -2.62
N ASN A 15 17.94 11.11 -3.79
CA ASN A 15 19.14 10.42 -4.26
C ASN A 15 20.45 11.10 -3.81
N GLU A 16 20.41 12.09 -2.90
CA GLU A 16 21.63 12.63 -2.33
C GLU A 16 22.30 11.63 -1.37
N PRO A 17 23.65 11.54 -1.36
CA PRO A 17 24.38 10.54 -0.58
C PRO A 17 24.21 10.68 0.94
N ASN A 18 23.61 11.78 1.41
CA ASN A 18 23.40 12.09 2.82
C ASN A 18 21.98 11.75 3.30
N PHE A 19 21.14 11.18 2.45
CA PHE A 19 19.78 10.79 2.81
C PHE A 19 19.61 9.26 2.70
N LEU A 20 19.08 8.65 3.77
CA LEU A 20 18.75 7.24 3.80
C LEU A 20 17.25 7.09 4.02
N ILE A 21 16.58 6.40 3.10
CA ILE A 21 15.17 6.06 3.27
C ILE A 21 15.07 4.75 4.06
N VAL A 22 14.50 4.84 5.25
CA VAL A 22 14.08 3.66 6.03
C VAL A 22 12.99 2.93 5.25
N SER A 23 13.17 1.62 5.06
CA SER A 23 12.22 0.76 4.34
C SER A 23 11.45 -0.13 5.31
N ASN A 24 10.26 -0.57 4.92
CA ASN A 24 9.48 -1.54 5.70
C ASN A 24 10.14 -2.93 5.69
N ASN A 25 9.56 -3.90 6.40
CA ASN A 25 10.08 -5.27 6.50
C ASN A 25 9.68 -6.19 5.33
N GLY A 26 9.02 -5.64 4.29
CA GLY A 26 8.53 -6.33 3.09
C GLY A 26 9.61 -6.99 2.23
N VAL A 27 9.18 -7.65 1.16
CA VAL A 27 10.10 -8.24 0.17
C VAL A 27 10.41 -7.29 -0.99
N CYS A 28 9.52 -6.33 -1.24
CA CYS A 28 9.68 -5.27 -2.23
C CYS A 28 10.62 -4.15 -1.72
N GLN A 29 11.90 -4.49 -1.57
CA GLN A 29 12.96 -3.59 -1.08
C GLN A 29 13.54 -2.71 -2.22
N LYS A 30 14.59 -1.92 -1.93
CA LYS A 30 15.22 -0.95 -2.86
C LYS A 30 14.36 0.30 -3.14
N HIS A 31 13.73 0.84 -2.11
CA HIS A 31 12.93 2.09 -2.16
C HIS A 31 11.66 2.04 -3.03
N VAL A 32 11.18 0.83 -3.38
CA VAL A 32 9.92 0.66 -4.12
C VAL A 32 8.73 1.06 -3.25
N PHE A 33 8.69 0.59 -2.00
CA PHE A 33 7.66 0.96 -1.01
C PHE A 33 8.28 1.31 0.34
N PRO A 34 8.73 2.56 0.55
CA PRO A 34 9.29 2.97 1.85
C PRO A 34 8.23 3.32 2.91
N GLN A 35 6.96 3.37 2.54
CA GLN A 35 5.90 3.84 3.41
C GLN A 35 5.55 2.86 4.54
N PHE A 36 5.17 3.43 5.69
CA PHE A 36 4.67 2.73 6.87
C PHE A 36 3.20 3.03 7.16
N TYR A 37 2.70 4.19 6.73
CA TYR A 37 1.34 4.65 6.98
C TYR A 37 0.80 5.41 5.78
N GLY A 38 -0.43 5.12 5.39
CA GLY A 38 -1.12 5.79 4.29
C GLY A 38 -0.47 5.54 2.93
N THR A 39 -1.26 5.33 1.89
CA THR A 39 -0.70 5.07 0.54
C THR A 39 -1.42 5.86 -0.56
N GLY A 40 -2.44 6.65 -0.21
CA GLY A 40 -3.13 7.49 -1.16
C GLY A 40 -4.38 8.15 -0.59
N ALA A 41 -5.27 8.56 -1.49
CA ALA A 41 -6.56 9.19 -1.18
C ALA A 41 -7.48 8.28 -0.33
N ASP A 42 -7.28 6.96 -0.44
CA ASP A 42 -7.87 5.95 0.41
C ASP A 42 -7.56 6.11 1.91
N SER A 43 -6.57 6.93 2.28
CA SER A 43 -6.25 7.19 3.69
C SER A 43 -7.22 8.17 4.37
N ILE A 44 -8.06 8.90 3.61
CA ILE A 44 -8.93 9.95 4.17
C ILE A 44 -9.97 9.37 5.13
N ARG A 45 -10.64 8.28 4.72
CA ARG A 45 -11.66 7.59 5.53
C ARG A 45 -11.19 6.29 6.16
N THR A 46 -9.88 6.03 6.13
CA THR A 46 -9.30 4.79 6.62
C THR A 46 -8.41 5.07 7.82
N SER A 47 -8.75 4.47 8.95
CA SER A 47 -7.90 4.55 10.13
C SER A 47 -6.85 3.45 10.11
N SER A 48 -5.58 3.82 10.25
CA SER A 48 -4.47 2.90 10.54
C SER A 48 -4.14 2.87 12.04
N PHE A 49 -5.17 2.93 12.89
CA PHE A 49 -5.00 2.95 14.33
C PHE A 49 -4.36 1.63 14.83
N LEU A 50 -3.42 1.72 15.75
CA LEU A 50 -2.80 0.56 16.38
C LEU A 50 -3.42 0.35 17.77
N PRO A 51 -4.04 -0.81 18.03
CA PRO A 51 -4.57 -1.08 19.37
C PRO A 51 -3.43 -1.25 20.37
N ASN A 52 -3.64 -0.79 21.61
CA ASN A 52 -2.74 -1.08 22.73
C ASN A 52 -2.59 -2.61 22.91
N PRO A 53 -1.39 -3.19 23.12
CA PRO A 53 -0.08 -2.54 23.34
C PRO A 53 0.83 -2.46 22.11
N TYR A 54 0.28 -2.49 20.90
CA TYR A 54 1.08 -2.57 19.69
C TYR A 54 1.58 -1.18 19.25
N GLY A 55 2.85 -1.11 18.84
CA GLY A 55 3.50 0.11 18.37
C GLY A 55 4.54 -0.15 17.30
N ILE A 56 4.86 0.90 16.53
CA ILE A 56 5.98 0.92 15.59
C ILE A 56 7.05 1.81 16.22
N GLU A 57 8.23 1.24 16.43
CA GLU A 57 9.37 1.95 17.01
C GLU A 57 9.96 2.92 16.00
N VAL A 58 10.37 4.10 16.47
CA VAL A 58 11.08 5.12 15.68
C VAL A 58 12.16 5.75 16.56
N GLY A 59 13.27 6.13 15.97
CA GLY A 59 14.38 6.79 16.65
C GLY A 59 15.28 5.85 17.47
N ASN A 60 15.29 4.55 17.16
CA ASN A 60 16.15 3.59 17.85
C ASN A 60 17.63 3.83 17.50
N GLU A 61 18.44 4.28 18.47
CA GLU A 61 19.86 4.61 18.27
C GLU A 61 20.72 3.43 17.81
N VAL A 62 20.26 2.19 18.00
CA VAL A 62 20.93 0.98 17.51
C VAL A 62 20.69 0.76 16.02
N GLU A 63 19.51 1.15 15.52
CA GLU A 63 19.13 1.00 14.10
C GLU A 63 19.53 2.22 13.26
N VAL A 64 19.51 3.42 13.86
CA VAL A 64 19.89 4.66 13.19
C VAL A 64 21.42 4.71 13.01
N PRO A 65 21.95 4.81 11.77
CA PRO A 65 23.39 4.84 11.54
C PRO A 65 24.06 6.04 12.21
N LEU A 66 25.31 5.85 12.67
CA LEU A 66 26.08 6.92 13.32
C LEU A 66 26.16 8.17 12.42
N GLY A 67 25.77 9.31 12.98
CA GLY A 67 25.76 10.60 12.28
C GLY A 67 24.45 10.92 11.54
N TYR A 68 23.47 10.02 11.58
CA TYR A 68 22.12 10.25 11.04
C TYR A 68 21.12 10.58 12.15
N GLU A 69 20.06 11.30 11.77
CA GLU A 69 18.88 11.60 12.60
C GLU A 69 17.66 11.07 11.85
N GLU A 70 16.84 10.25 12.51
CA GLU A 70 15.61 9.75 11.90
C GLU A 70 14.54 10.86 11.80
N LYS A 71 13.94 11.00 10.62
CA LYS A 71 12.91 12.00 10.34
C LYS A 71 11.72 11.38 9.64
N TRP A 72 10.54 11.90 9.97
CA TRP A 72 9.30 11.53 9.30
C TRP A 72 9.17 12.30 7.99
N VAL A 73 8.87 11.57 6.91
CA VAL A 73 8.60 12.16 5.59
C VAL A 73 7.14 11.95 5.23
N LEU A 74 6.50 13.02 4.78
CA LEU A 74 5.18 12.97 4.17
C LEU A 74 5.34 13.16 2.66
N ASN A 75 4.99 12.13 1.89
CA ASN A 75 4.88 12.25 0.44
C ASN A 75 3.47 12.71 0.07
N ILE A 76 3.36 13.75 -0.76
CA ILE A 76 2.08 14.28 -1.23
C ILE A 76 2.08 14.23 -2.75
N HIS A 77 1.12 13.50 -3.31
CA HIS A 77 0.83 13.50 -4.73
C HIS A 77 -0.55 14.13 -4.96
N ALA A 78 -0.60 15.19 -5.77
CA ALA A 78 -1.83 15.91 -6.06
C ALA A 78 -1.95 16.13 -7.58
N ILE A 79 -3.11 15.78 -8.13
CA ILE A 79 -3.46 16.00 -9.53
C ILE A 79 -4.63 16.96 -9.56
N ASP A 80 -4.44 18.13 -10.17
CA ASP A 80 -5.53 19.06 -10.42
C ASP A 80 -6.34 18.58 -11.62
N THR A 81 -7.58 18.19 -11.37
CA THR A 81 -8.50 17.66 -12.40
C THR A 81 -9.52 18.69 -12.87
N ARG A 82 -9.41 19.95 -12.45
CA ARG A 82 -10.31 21.02 -12.88
C ARG A 82 -10.05 21.40 -14.33
N GLY A 83 -11.10 21.40 -15.15
CA GLY A 83 -11.01 21.79 -16.57
C GLY A 83 -10.30 20.79 -17.49
N VAL A 84 -9.89 19.62 -16.98
CA VAL A 84 -9.21 18.59 -17.78
C VAL A 84 -10.15 17.95 -18.81
N GLU A 85 -9.57 17.48 -19.92
CA GLU A 85 -10.32 16.81 -20.98
C GLU A 85 -10.94 15.50 -20.49
N ASP A 86 -10.13 14.67 -19.82
CA ASP A 86 -10.51 13.36 -19.29
C ASP A 86 -10.05 13.22 -17.84
N ARG A 87 -11.02 13.28 -16.90
CA ARG A 87 -10.77 13.21 -15.46
C ARG A 87 -10.17 11.87 -15.05
N LEU A 88 -10.68 10.76 -15.58
CA LEU A 88 -10.23 9.41 -15.24
C LEU A 88 -8.85 9.15 -15.83
N GLY A 89 -8.64 9.52 -17.09
CA GLY A 89 -7.33 9.39 -17.71
C GLY A 89 -6.24 10.22 -17.02
N CYS A 90 -6.57 11.40 -16.48
CA CYS A 90 -5.61 12.19 -15.71
C CYS A 90 -5.19 11.49 -14.41
N ILE A 91 -6.14 10.99 -13.62
CA ILE A 91 -5.83 10.34 -12.34
C ILE A 91 -5.15 8.98 -12.51
N GLU A 92 -5.35 8.32 -13.66
CA GLU A 92 -4.59 7.12 -14.07
C GLU A 92 -3.26 7.46 -14.76
N CYS A 93 -2.93 8.75 -14.87
CA CYS A 93 -1.68 9.21 -15.45
C CYS A 93 -1.47 8.71 -16.89
N GLN A 94 -2.53 8.70 -17.69
CA GLN A 94 -2.45 8.23 -19.07
C GLN A 94 -1.50 9.12 -19.88
N ARG A 95 -0.48 8.49 -20.46
CA ARG A 95 0.66 9.18 -21.09
C ARG A 95 0.23 10.23 -22.13
N HIS A 96 -0.79 9.91 -22.92
CA HIS A 96 -1.26 10.76 -24.00
C HIS A 96 -1.88 12.08 -23.50
N LEU A 97 -2.38 12.14 -22.26
CA LEU A 97 -2.92 13.36 -21.66
C LEU A 97 -1.85 14.25 -21.04
N TYR A 98 -0.70 13.70 -20.64
CA TYR A 98 0.40 14.46 -20.04
C TYR A 98 1.43 14.92 -21.07
N ASN A 99 1.41 14.36 -22.29
CA ASN A 99 2.34 14.66 -23.37
C ASN A 99 3.82 14.55 -22.95
N VAL A 100 4.13 13.51 -22.17
CA VAL A 100 5.48 13.23 -21.67
C VAL A 100 6.15 12.09 -22.43
N THR A 101 7.46 12.21 -22.62
CA THR A 101 8.30 11.20 -23.27
C THR A 101 9.39 10.65 -22.36
N LYS A 102 9.58 11.28 -21.19
CA LYS A 102 10.54 10.91 -20.17
C LYS A 102 9.85 10.89 -18.81
N ASP A 103 10.37 10.09 -17.89
CA ASP A 103 9.92 10.08 -16.49
C ASP A 103 10.57 11.20 -15.66
N GLY A 104 10.23 11.26 -14.38
CA GLY A 104 10.74 12.25 -13.43
C GLY A 104 12.26 12.19 -13.19
N LEU A 105 12.92 11.10 -13.62
CA LEU A 105 14.39 10.96 -13.57
C LEU A 105 15.04 11.31 -14.93
N GLY A 106 14.24 11.69 -15.93
CA GLY A 106 14.70 12.03 -17.26
C GLY A 106 14.98 10.82 -18.16
N MET A 107 14.62 9.61 -17.72
CA MET A 107 14.76 8.39 -18.54
C MET A 107 13.61 8.31 -19.54
N ALA A 108 13.89 7.83 -20.75
CA ALA A 108 12.86 7.69 -21.77
C ALA A 108 11.81 6.66 -21.35
N LEU A 109 10.53 6.98 -21.58
CA LEU A 109 9.43 6.04 -21.38
C LEU A 109 9.40 5.02 -22.52
N GLU A 110 9.12 3.76 -22.19
CA GLU A 110 8.95 2.71 -23.19
C GLU A 110 7.80 3.04 -24.14
N VAL A 111 7.85 2.52 -25.36
CA VAL A 111 6.85 2.80 -26.39
C VAL A 111 5.47 2.28 -25.98
N ASP A 112 5.43 1.15 -25.29
CA ASP A 112 4.22 0.47 -24.83
C ASP A 112 3.76 0.90 -23.42
N TYR A 113 4.49 1.81 -22.76
CA TYR A 113 4.06 2.39 -21.50
C TYR A 113 2.85 3.33 -21.72
N LYS A 114 1.66 2.83 -21.36
CA LYS A 114 0.37 3.50 -21.58
C LYS A 114 0.13 4.67 -20.60
N GLY A 115 0.73 4.61 -19.42
CA GLY A 115 0.55 5.58 -18.34
C GLY A 115 0.79 4.95 -16.97
N GLY A 116 0.71 5.79 -15.94
CA GLY A 116 1.02 5.44 -14.56
C GLY A 116 1.98 6.44 -13.91
N LEU A 117 2.57 6.07 -12.77
CA LEU A 117 3.39 6.94 -11.91
C LEU A 117 4.48 7.71 -12.67
N ARG A 118 5.05 7.11 -13.72
CA ARG A 118 6.14 7.72 -14.50
C ARG A 118 5.67 8.88 -15.38
N CYS A 119 4.36 9.06 -15.53
CA CYS A 119 3.78 10.19 -16.29
C CYS A 119 3.35 11.36 -15.40
N CYS A 120 3.07 11.14 -14.11
CA CYS A 120 2.56 12.15 -13.17
C CYS A 120 3.61 12.59 -12.14
N TYR A 121 4.82 12.92 -12.57
CA TYR A 121 5.82 13.49 -11.67
C TYR A 121 5.58 14.99 -11.42
N ASP A 122 6.36 15.58 -10.53
CA ASP A 122 6.21 16.98 -10.10
C ASP A 122 6.10 17.95 -11.30
N LYS A 123 5.16 18.90 -11.20
CA LYS A 123 4.85 19.95 -12.20
C LYS A 123 4.33 19.48 -13.56
N THR A 124 4.13 18.19 -13.77
CA THR A 124 3.43 17.71 -14.97
C THR A 124 1.98 18.19 -14.96
N LYS A 125 1.42 18.42 -16.15
CA LYS A 125 0.05 18.93 -16.30
C LYS A 125 -0.71 18.02 -17.23
N CYS A 126 -1.90 17.62 -16.79
CA CYS A 126 -2.82 16.90 -17.64
C CYS A 126 -3.45 17.84 -18.68
N LYS A 127 -3.85 17.28 -19.82
CA LYS A 127 -4.46 18.02 -20.93
C LYS A 127 -5.75 18.70 -20.49
N LEU A 128 -5.81 20.02 -20.71
CA LEU A 128 -6.98 20.85 -20.45
C LEU A 128 -7.90 20.88 -21.67
N ARG A 129 -9.19 21.10 -21.44
CA ARG A 129 -10.15 21.41 -22.50
C ARG A 129 -9.81 22.77 -23.11
N GLU A 130 -9.94 22.89 -24.43
CA GLU A 130 -9.64 24.15 -25.16
C GLU A 130 -10.44 25.34 -24.63
N SER A 131 -11.66 25.12 -24.14
CA SER A 131 -12.55 26.14 -23.61
C SER A 131 -12.33 26.49 -22.13
N TYR A 132 -11.35 25.89 -21.47
CA TYR A 132 -11.11 26.14 -20.04
C TYR A 132 -10.19 27.35 -19.85
N GLU A 133 -10.74 28.43 -19.31
CA GLU A 133 -10.04 29.71 -19.10
C GLU A 133 -9.15 29.72 -17.85
N GLY A 134 -9.05 28.58 -17.14
CA GLY A 134 -8.38 28.49 -15.86
C GLY A 134 -9.30 28.81 -14.68
N GLU A 135 -8.84 28.45 -13.49
CA GLU A 135 -9.43 28.85 -12.23
C GLU A 135 -8.37 29.52 -11.37
N GLU A 136 -8.80 30.24 -10.34
CA GLU A 136 -7.90 30.80 -9.34
C GLU A 136 -7.00 29.73 -8.69
N GLU A 137 -5.81 30.17 -8.31
CA GLU A 137 -4.87 29.38 -7.54
C GLU A 137 -5.52 28.96 -6.21
N ARG A 138 -5.37 27.68 -5.87
CA ARG A 138 -5.90 27.12 -4.61
C ARG A 138 -4.75 26.64 -3.76
N SER A 139 -4.73 27.07 -2.50
CA SER A 139 -3.84 26.50 -1.49
C SER A 139 -4.46 25.24 -0.89
N LEU A 140 -3.74 24.13 -0.96
CA LEU A 140 -4.12 22.86 -0.34
C LEU A 140 -3.33 22.68 0.95
N TYR A 141 -3.99 22.15 1.98
CA TYR A 141 -3.38 21.85 3.27
C TYR A 141 -3.60 20.40 3.62
N VAL A 142 -2.54 19.72 4.07
CA VAL A 142 -2.64 18.38 4.65
C VAL A 142 -2.66 18.50 6.17
N ARG A 143 -3.61 17.81 6.80
CA ARG A 143 -3.71 17.69 8.25
C ARG A 143 -3.65 16.23 8.63
N TYR A 144 -2.70 15.88 9.51
CA TYR A 144 -2.56 14.56 10.08
C TYR A 144 -2.55 14.66 11.61
N THR A 145 -2.87 13.55 12.29
CA THR A 145 -2.78 13.44 13.74
C THR A 145 -2.03 12.17 14.08
N VAL A 146 -0.86 12.30 14.70
CA VAL A 146 -0.07 11.17 15.18
C VAL A 146 -0.28 11.05 16.68
N LYS A 147 -0.59 9.83 17.15
CA LYS A 147 -0.54 9.47 18.56
C LYS A 147 0.74 8.69 18.79
N TRP A 148 1.50 9.10 19.79
CA TRP A 148 2.80 8.51 20.13
C TRP A 148 2.96 8.46 21.65
N MET A 149 3.92 7.65 22.11
CA MET A 149 4.35 7.56 23.51
C MET A 149 5.84 7.24 23.53
N ASP A 150 6.48 7.45 24.68
CA ASP A 150 7.86 6.99 24.90
C ASP A 150 7.92 5.47 24.80
N TRP A 151 8.97 4.96 24.16
CA TRP A 151 9.14 3.53 23.96
C TRP A 151 9.53 2.84 25.28
N ASP A 152 8.87 1.72 25.57
CA ASP A 152 9.09 0.89 26.75
C ASP A 152 8.99 -0.58 26.33
N ASP A 153 10.10 -1.32 26.46
CA ASP A 153 10.22 -2.71 25.98
C ASP A 153 9.31 -3.69 26.73
N ASP A 154 8.88 -3.34 27.94
CA ASP A 154 7.99 -4.14 28.78
C ASP A 154 6.51 -3.84 28.49
N LEU A 155 6.19 -2.61 28.06
CA LEU A 155 4.81 -2.18 27.78
C LEU A 155 4.42 -2.27 26.32
N VAL A 156 5.35 -2.09 25.38
CA VAL A 156 5.07 -2.00 23.95
C VAL A 156 5.45 -3.28 23.22
N ILE A 157 4.58 -3.73 22.32
CA ILE A 157 4.86 -4.85 21.42
C ILE A 157 5.20 -4.30 20.04
N PRO A 158 6.45 -4.49 19.56
CA PRO A 158 6.85 -3.99 18.26
C PRO A 158 6.11 -4.70 17.13
N LEU A 159 5.66 -3.91 16.17
CA LEU A 159 5.08 -4.36 14.92
C LEU A 159 6.12 -4.33 13.81
N LYS A 160 6.09 -5.36 12.97
CA LYS A 160 6.74 -5.37 11.67
C LYS A 160 5.75 -5.02 10.59
N VAL A 161 6.18 -4.19 9.65
CA VAL A 161 5.34 -3.66 8.58
C VAL A 161 5.71 -4.34 7.28
N TYR A 162 4.74 -4.88 6.56
CA TYR A 162 4.96 -5.52 5.26
C TYR A 162 4.04 -4.93 4.22
N ILE A 163 4.58 -4.62 3.05
CA ILE A 163 3.81 -4.27 1.85
C ILE A 163 4.09 -5.34 0.81
N PHE A 164 3.03 -6.00 0.39
CA PHE A 164 3.04 -7.00 -0.68
C PHE A 164 2.50 -6.39 -1.97
N ASP A 165 3.04 -6.80 -3.10
CA ASP A 165 2.68 -6.30 -4.41
C ASP A 165 2.27 -7.45 -5.33
N VAL A 166 1.04 -7.39 -5.86
CA VAL A 166 0.52 -8.39 -6.80
C VAL A 166 1.29 -8.44 -8.13
N THR A 167 2.16 -7.47 -8.38
CA THR A 167 2.99 -7.38 -9.59
C THR A 167 4.38 -7.98 -9.41
N ASP A 168 4.74 -8.46 -8.22
CA ASP A 168 6.02 -9.11 -8.00
C ASP A 168 6.21 -10.31 -8.93
N THR A 169 7.31 -10.31 -9.67
CA THR A 169 7.63 -11.36 -10.66
C THR A 169 8.52 -12.45 -10.11
N TRP A 170 8.84 -12.42 -8.82
CA TRP A 170 9.61 -13.47 -8.17
C TRP A 170 8.90 -14.83 -8.28
N ASN A 171 9.67 -15.88 -8.59
CA ASN A 171 9.15 -17.22 -8.74
C ASN A 171 9.85 -18.20 -7.78
N PRO A 172 9.14 -18.71 -6.77
CA PRO A 172 9.70 -19.66 -5.80
C PRO A 172 10.13 -20.99 -6.42
N LEU A 173 9.59 -21.38 -7.58
CA LEU A 173 9.88 -22.68 -8.22
C LEU A 173 11.20 -22.71 -8.99
N THR A 174 11.77 -21.55 -9.33
CA THR A 174 13.06 -21.44 -10.04
C THR A 174 14.25 -21.21 -9.10
N GLY A 175 14.03 -21.11 -7.79
CA GLY A 175 15.04 -20.76 -6.77
C GLY A 175 16.06 -21.84 -6.40
N SER A 176 16.28 -22.86 -7.23
CA SER A 176 17.27 -23.93 -6.94
C SER A 176 18.73 -23.52 -7.18
N THR A 177 19.00 -22.26 -7.55
CA THR A 177 20.33 -21.81 -8.00
C THR A 177 21.00 -20.84 -7.01
N GLY A 178 20.83 -21.01 -5.69
CA GLY A 178 21.68 -20.36 -4.66
C GLY A 178 21.84 -18.83 -4.72
N ALA A 179 21.06 -18.14 -5.56
CA ALA A 179 21.03 -16.71 -5.70
C ALA A 179 20.07 -16.12 -4.66
N PRO A 180 20.30 -14.88 -4.18
CA PRO A 180 19.36 -14.20 -3.30
C PRO A 180 17.95 -14.20 -3.92
N GLU A 181 16.92 -14.30 -3.08
CA GLU A 181 15.52 -14.13 -3.49
C GLU A 181 15.35 -12.72 -4.09
N GLU A 182 15.52 -12.59 -5.41
CA GLU A 182 15.39 -11.29 -6.06
C GLU A 182 13.93 -11.03 -6.41
N HIS A 183 13.27 -10.29 -5.52
CA HIS A 183 11.94 -9.74 -5.73
C HIS A 183 12.00 -8.57 -6.72
N ASN A 184 11.05 -8.55 -7.64
CA ASN A 184 10.95 -7.54 -8.69
C ASN A 184 9.50 -7.04 -8.74
N CYS A 185 9.21 -6.10 -7.84
CA CYS A 185 7.91 -5.49 -7.67
C CYS A 185 7.76 -4.31 -8.64
N LEU A 186 6.80 -4.41 -9.55
CA LEU A 186 6.60 -3.44 -10.64
C LEU A 186 5.67 -2.28 -10.26
N VAL A 187 5.09 -2.31 -9.05
CA VAL A 187 4.21 -1.29 -8.46
C VAL A 187 2.83 -1.21 -9.10
N GLU A 188 2.79 -1.07 -10.42
CA GLU A 188 1.58 -0.80 -11.18
C GLU A 188 1.40 -1.78 -12.34
N TYR A 189 0.16 -1.94 -12.78
CA TYR A 189 -0.18 -2.73 -13.96
C TYR A 189 -1.43 -2.17 -14.63
N ASN A 190 -1.69 -2.63 -15.86
CA ASN A 190 -2.90 -2.26 -16.59
C ASN A 190 -3.95 -3.36 -16.46
N VAL A 191 -5.21 -2.97 -16.29
CA VAL A 191 -6.37 -3.85 -16.39
C VAL A 191 -7.02 -3.62 -17.75
N GLU A 192 -7.15 -4.69 -18.52
CA GLU A 192 -7.84 -4.65 -19.82
C GLU A 192 -9.30 -5.06 -19.64
N ALA A 193 -10.20 -4.37 -20.33
CA ALA A 193 -11.60 -4.70 -20.36
C ALA A 193 -11.82 -6.12 -20.92
N CYS A 194 -12.66 -6.91 -20.25
CA CYS A 194 -13.01 -8.25 -20.68
C CYS A 194 -14.30 -8.20 -21.52
N SER A 195 -14.20 -8.43 -22.83
CA SER A 195 -15.39 -8.60 -23.68
C SER A 195 -15.89 -10.04 -23.65
N PRO A 196 -17.22 -10.29 -23.52
CA PRO A 196 -17.80 -11.64 -23.64
C PRO A 196 -17.47 -12.33 -24.97
N THR A 197 -17.14 -11.57 -26.01
CA THR A 197 -16.84 -12.10 -27.35
C THR A 197 -15.39 -12.55 -27.53
N ASN A 198 -14.47 -12.14 -26.65
CA ASN A 198 -13.04 -12.21 -26.96
C ASN A 198 -12.23 -13.17 -26.08
N LYS A 199 -12.74 -13.63 -24.92
CA LYS A 199 -11.96 -14.49 -24.01
C LYS A 199 -12.86 -15.42 -23.17
N PRO A 200 -12.49 -16.70 -22.96
CA PRO A 200 -13.09 -17.52 -21.91
C PRO A 200 -12.82 -16.89 -20.53
N ASP A 201 -13.72 -17.09 -19.55
CA ASP A 201 -13.68 -16.50 -18.20
C ASP A 201 -12.30 -16.59 -17.49
N ASN A 202 -11.50 -17.60 -17.83
CA ASN A 202 -10.16 -17.83 -17.28
C ASN A 202 -9.05 -16.88 -17.78
N GLU A 203 -9.26 -16.07 -18.83
CA GLU A 203 -8.25 -15.11 -19.33
C GLU A 203 -8.55 -13.64 -18.97
N CYS A 204 -9.59 -13.39 -18.18
CA CYS A 204 -9.90 -12.03 -17.73
C CYS A 204 -8.85 -11.55 -16.72
N LYS A 205 -7.91 -10.73 -17.17
CA LYS A 205 -6.81 -10.15 -16.37
C LYS A 205 -7.25 -9.14 -15.31
N ALA A 206 -8.56 -8.94 -15.13
CA ALA A 206 -9.11 -8.10 -14.08
C ALA A 206 -8.89 -8.69 -12.68
N THR A 207 -8.63 -10.00 -12.59
CA THR A 207 -8.06 -10.62 -11.38
C THR A 207 -6.59 -10.90 -11.58
N LYS A 208 -5.75 -10.38 -10.68
CA LYS A 208 -4.32 -10.67 -10.64
C LYS A 208 -3.99 -11.36 -9.32
N MET A 209 -3.11 -12.35 -9.37
CA MET A 209 -2.70 -13.12 -8.21
C MET A 209 -1.18 -13.32 -8.24
N VAL A 210 -0.56 -13.24 -7.06
CA VAL A 210 0.84 -13.60 -6.84
C VAL A 210 0.95 -14.54 -5.65
N ARG A 211 1.99 -15.37 -5.65
CA ARG A 211 2.38 -16.20 -4.50
C ARG A 211 3.70 -15.69 -3.94
N LEU A 212 3.75 -15.51 -2.63
CA LEU A 212 4.87 -14.92 -1.91
C LEU A 212 5.25 -15.85 -0.77
N ILE A 213 6.53 -15.93 -0.40
CA ILE A 213 6.91 -16.62 0.83
C ILE A 213 6.90 -15.60 1.97
N SER A 214 6.23 -15.96 3.06
CA SER A 214 6.23 -15.14 4.26
C SER A 214 7.65 -15.02 4.85
N PRO A 215 8.21 -13.80 4.95
CA PRO A 215 9.57 -13.59 5.43
C PRO A 215 9.71 -13.81 6.94
N SER A 216 8.60 -13.80 7.69
CA SER A 216 8.61 -13.93 9.15
C SER A 216 7.39 -14.67 9.69
N SER A 217 7.48 -15.12 10.93
CA SER A 217 6.32 -15.57 11.69
C SER A 217 5.80 -14.46 12.59
N GLY A 218 4.49 -14.46 12.83
CA GLY A 218 3.85 -13.55 13.76
C GLY A 218 2.33 -13.55 13.66
N TYR A 219 1.69 -12.63 14.36
CA TYR A 219 0.25 -12.47 14.43
C TYR A 219 -0.17 -11.21 13.71
N LEU A 220 -1.14 -11.32 12.82
CA LEU A 220 -1.68 -10.19 12.08
C LEU A 220 -2.48 -9.29 13.03
N ILE A 221 -2.08 -8.02 13.13
CA ILE A 221 -2.74 -7.02 13.98
C ILE A 221 -3.59 -6.05 13.15
N TYR A 222 -3.11 -5.72 11.95
CA TYR A 222 -3.77 -4.83 11.02
C TYR A 222 -3.48 -5.24 9.58
N GLY A 223 -4.44 -5.04 8.68
CA GLY A 223 -4.21 -5.13 7.25
C GLY A 223 -5.18 -4.30 6.43
N MET A 224 -4.69 -3.86 5.26
CA MET A 224 -5.40 -2.98 4.34
C MET A 224 -4.76 -3.07 2.96
N ALA A 225 -5.57 -3.14 1.91
CA ALA A 225 -5.07 -3.01 0.55
C ALA A 225 -5.01 -1.55 0.10
N HIS A 226 -4.09 -1.24 -0.79
CA HIS A 226 -4.09 0.02 -1.54
C HIS A 226 -4.42 -0.28 -2.99
N LEU A 227 -5.53 0.29 -3.47
CA LEU A 227 -6.13 0.03 -4.77
C LEU A 227 -6.60 1.34 -5.41
N HIS A 228 -6.57 1.39 -6.74
CA HIS A 228 -7.02 2.53 -7.54
C HIS A 228 -8.51 2.37 -7.93
N ILE A 229 -9.04 3.39 -8.62
CA ILE A 229 -10.40 3.36 -9.16
C ILE A 229 -10.59 2.14 -10.08
N GLY A 230 -11.77 1.55 -10.02
CA GLY A 230 -12.11 0.30 -10.71
C GLY A 230 -11.85 -0.94 -9.87
N ALA A 231 -11.22 -0.83 -8.70
CA ALA A 231 -11.03 -1.96 -7.81
C ALA A 231 -12.35 -2.49 -7.24
N ILE A 232 -12.42 -3.81 -7.08
CA ILE A 232 -13.49 -4.53 -6.37
C ILE A 232 -13.00 -4.92 -4.97
N GLY A 233 -11.73 -5.26 -4.83
CA GLY A 233 -11.11 -5.59 -3.55
C GLY A 233 -9.87 -6.46 -3.69
N SER A 234 -9.28 -6.76 -2.55
CA SER A 234 -8.07 -7.55 -2.44
C SER A 234 -8.14 -8.49 -1.24
N MET A 235 -7.49 -9.64 -1.36
CA MET A 235 -7.51 -10.69 -0.34
C MET A 235 -6.12 -11.31 -0.20
N LEU A 236 -5.75 -11.57 1.04
CA LEU A 236 -4.52 -12.26 1.41
C LEU A 236 -4.88 -13.60 2.08
N TYR A 237 -4.38 -14.69 1.51
CA TYR A 237 -4.60 -16.05 1.99
C TYR A 237 -3.30 -16.70 2.48
N GLY A 238 -3.43 -17.56 3.49
CA GLY A 238 -2.39 -18.48 3.92
C GLY A 238 -2.26 -19.69 2.99
N GLU A 239 -1.25 -20.52 3.24
CA GLU A 239 -0.92 -21.66 2.38
C GLU A 239 -2.03 -22.72 2.36
N ASP A 240 -2.73 -22.88 3.47
CA ASP A 240 -3.87 -23.77 3.68
C ASP A 240 -5.20 -23.21 3.13
N GLY A 241 -5.15 -22.07 2.45
CA GLY A 241 -6.33 -21.41 1.87
C GLY A 241 -7.16 -20.61 2.87
N ARG A 242 -6.73 -20.47 4.14
CA ARG A 242 -7.44 -19.63 5.10
C ARG A 242 -7.29 -18.15 4.74
N LEU A 243 -8.36 -17.38 4.92
CA LEU A 243 -8.31 -15.93 4.74
C LEU A 243 -7.54 -15.30 5.90
N LEU A 244 -6.45 -14.60 5.60
CA LEU A 244 -5.71 -13.80 6.59
C LEU A 244 -6.34 -12.43 6.74
N CYS A 245 -6.66 -11.80 5.61
CA CYS A 245 -7.23 -10.46 5.57
C CYS A 245 -7.92 -10.22 4.23
N SER A 246 -9.01 -9.46 4.25
CA SER A 246 -9.65 -8.91 3.06
C SER A 246 -9.80 -7.40 3.19
N SER A 247 -9.74 -6.71 2.07
CA SER A 247 -9.83 -5.25 2.00
C SER A 247 -10.55 -4.84 0.73
N SER A 248 -11.61 -4.07 0.86
CA SER A 248 -12.44 -3.57 -0.24
C SER A 248 -12.45 -2.04 -0.27
N PRO A 249 -12.48 -1.42 -1.46
CA PRO A 249 -12.57 0.02 -1.58
C PRO A 249 -13.91 0.56 -1.09
N ILE A 250 -13.84 1.75 -0.52
CA ILE A 250 -14.99 2.58 -0.16
C ILE A 250 -15.03 3.70 -1.20
N TYR A 251 -16.06 3.69 -2.03
CA TYR A 251 -16.27 4.71 -3.04
C TYR A 251 -17.03 5.92 -2.50
N GLY A 252 -16.64 7.10 -2.94
CA GLY A 252 -17.38 8.33 -2.71
C GLY A 252 -18.67 8.34 -3.52
N HIS A 253 -19.65 9.13 -3.06
CA HIS A 253 -20.98 9.25 -3.66
C HIS A 253 -21.47 10.71 -3.71
N GLY A 254 -20.57 11.67 -3.46
CA GLY A 254 -20.88 13.08 -3.25
C GLY A 254 -19.97 14.00 -4.06
N SER A 255 -20.01 15.28 -3.71
CA SER A 255 -19.19 16.33 -4.34
C SER A 255 -18.28 17.05 -3.35
N GLU A 256 -18.37 16.68 -2.07
CA GLU A 256 -17.54 17.18 -0.99
C GLU A 256 -16.17 16.51 -0.97
N VAL A 257 -15.19 17.23 -0.41
CA VAL A 257 -13.80 16.77 -0.30
C VAL A 257 -13.74 15.48 0.51
N GLY A 258 -13.16 14.43 -0.07
CA GLY A 258 -13.04 13.11 0.56
C GLY A 258 -14.33 12.27 0.51
N ASN A 259 -15.25 12.59 -0.39
CA ASN A 259 -16.41 11.76 -0.73
C ASN A 259 -16.79 11.83 -2.21
N GLU A 260 -15.85 12.23 -3.07
CA GLU A 260 -16.10 12.50 -4.47
C GLU A 260 -16.64 11.25 -5.19
N ASP A 261 -17.75 11.41 -5.90
CA ASP A 261 -18.43 10.32 -6.61
C ASP A 261 -17.47 9.60 -7.58
N GLY A 262 -17.45 8.27 -7.47
CA GLY A 262 -16.59 7.39 -8.27
C GLY A 262 -15.13 7.28 -7.80
N TYR A 263 -14.70 8.03 -6.77
CA TYR A 263 -13.34 7.95 -6.24
C TYR A 263 -13.23 6.92 -5.13
N VAL A 264 -12.08 6.24 -5.04
CA VAL A 264 -11.72 5.48 -3.84
C VAL A 264 -11.33 6.50 -2.76
N VAL A 265 -12.19 6.65 -1.75
CA VAL A 265 -12.02 7.62 -0.65
C VAL A 265 -11.68 6.94 0.69
N GLY A 266 -11.66 5.62 0.68
CA GLY A 266 -11.37 4.78 1.83
C GLY A 266 -11.15 3.33 1.43
N MET A 267 -10.72 2.51 2.38
CA MET A 267 -10.63 1.06 2.27
C MET A 267 -11.16 0.44 3.56
N SER A 268 -11.81 -0.72 3.47
CA SER A 268 -12.08 -1.52 4.65
C SER A 268 -10.77 -2.07 5.21
N THR A 269 -10.64 -2.13 6.53
CA THR A 269 -9.44 -2.67 7.20
C THR A 269 -9.77 -3.96 7.91
N CYS A 270 -8.78 -4.84 8.04
CA CYS A 270 -8.89 -6.00 8.91
C CYS A 270 -8.16 -5.72 10.23
N TYR A 271 -8.87 -5.99 11.32
CA TYR A 271 -8.34 -5.99 12.68
C TYR A 271 -8.69 -7.34 13.31
N PRO A 272 -7.90 -8.40 13.05
CA PRO A 272 -8.13 -9.70 13.64
C PRO A 272 -8.09 -9.63 15.16
N GLN A 273 -8.81 -10.52 15.84
CA GLN A 273 -8.63 -10.68 17.28
C GLN A 273 -7.16 -11.06 17.55
N PRO A 274 -6.46 -10.40 18.50
CA PRO A 274 -5.08 -10.74 18.80
C PRO A 274 -4.89 -12.24 19.04
N GLY A 275 -3.96 -12.85 18.29
CA GLY A 275 -3.67 -14.28 18.36
C GLY A 275 -4.49 -15.17 17.42
N SER A 276 -5.58 -14.68 16.83
CA SER A 276 -6.49 -15.49 15.99
C SER A 276 -5.94 -15.78 14.59
N VAL A 277 -5.19 -14.83 14.01
CA VAL A 277 -4.60 -14.97 12.67
C VAL A 277 -3.08 -14.94 12.81
N LYS A 278 -2.47 -16.11 12.66
CA LYS A 278 -1.02 -16.28 12.67
C LYS A 278 -0.50 -16.45 11.26
N MET A 279 0.69 -15.96 10.97
CA MET A 279 1.43 -16.25 9.74
C MET A 279 2.71 -16.97 10.14
N ASN A 280 3.08 -18.03 9.43
CA ASN A 280 4.30 -18.77 9.71
C ASN A 280 5.43 -18.31 8.77
N ARG A 281 6.67 -18.35 9.26
CA ARG A 281 7.84 -18.10 8.42
C ARG A 281 7.94 -19.22 7.38
N GLY A 282 8.17 -18.86 6.13
CA GLY A 282 8.23 -19.83 5.03
C GLY A 282 6.87 -20.25 4.48
N GLU A 283 5.75 -19.81 5.10
CA GLU A 283 4.41 -20.09 4.59
C GLU A 283 4.19 -19.40 3.25
N MET A 284 3.63 -20.14 2.28
CA MET A 284 3.27 -19.58 0.99
C MET A 284 1.96 -18.80 1.07
N LEU A 285 2.04 -17.49 0.91
CA LEU A 285 0.91 -16.58 0.89
C LEU A 285 0.38 -16.42 -0.54
N SER A 286 -0.94 -16.27 -0.69
CA SER A 286 -1.56 -15.90 -1.95
C SER A 286 -2.23 -14.53 -1.83
N LEU A 287 -1.71 -13.55 -2.56
CA LEU A 287 -2.31 -12.21 -2.66
C LEU A 287 -3.11 -12.12 -3.96
N ILE A 288 -4.37 -11.71 -3.87
CA ILE A 288 -5.29 -11.56 -5.00
C ILE A 288 -5.80 -10.13 -5.02
N SER A 289 -5.65 -9.45 -6.16
CA SER A 289 -6.22 -8.14 -6.44
C SER A 289 -7.29 -8.27 -7.53
N LYS A 290 -8.46 -7.67 -7.33
CA LYS A 290 -9.59 -7.72 -8.26
C LYS A 290 -10.04 -6.32 -8.66
N TYR A 291 -10.21 -6.14 -9.96
CA TYR A 291 -10.74 -4.94 -10.59
C TYR A 291 -11.97 -5.29 -11.44
N GLU A 292 -12.77 -4.27 -11.74
CA GLU A 292 -13.91 -4.36 -12.61
C GLU A 292 -13.45 -4.58 -14.06
N PRO A 293 -13.97 -5.61 -14.74
CA PRO A 293 -13.56 -5.93 -16.10
C PRO A 293 -14.27 -5.11 -17.18
N GLY A 294 -15.18 -4.19 -16.81
CA GLY A 294 -16.02 -3.46 -17.75
C GLY A 294 -15.30 -2.35 -18.52
N GLN A 295 -14.16 -1.87 -18.00
CA GLN A 295 -13.40 -0.78 -18.60
C GLN A 295 -11.89 -1.01 -18.47
N ASN A 296 -11.12 -0.37 -19.34
CA ASN A 296 -9.67 -0.39 -19.22
C ASN A 296 -9.25 0.55 -18.10
N HIS A 297 -8.26 0.12 -17.31
CA HIS A 297 -7.58 0.96 -16.34
C HIS A 297 -6.08 0.90 -16.56
N VAL A 298 -5.42 2.05 -16.45
CA VAL A 298 -3.97 2.20 -16.61
C VAL A 298 -3.32 2.53 -15.28
N GLY A 299 -2.14 1.96 -15.02
CA GLY A 299 -1.36 2.30 -13.84
C GLY A 299 -2.08 1.99 -12.51
N VAL A 300 -2.86 0.91 -12.46
CA VAL A 300 -3.52 0.49 -11.22
C VAL A 300 -2.55 -0.24 -10.31
N MET A 301 -2.75 -0.10 -9.00
CA MET A 301 -1.98 -0.81 -7.99
C MET A 301 -2.72 -2.00 -7.41
N GLY A 302 -1.99 -2.97 -6.86
CA GLY A 302 -2.54 -4.12 -6.17
C GLY A 302 -1.73 -4.44 -4.93
N LEU A 303 -1.60 -3.46 -4.04
CA LEU A 303 -0.75 -3.58 -2.86
C LEU A 303 -1.55 -4.07 -1.66
N PHE A 304 -0.90 -4.78 -0.76
CA PHE A 304 -1.48 -5.20 0.51
C PHE A 304 -0.52 -4.92 1.66
N HIS A 305 -0.94 -4.01 2.52
CA HIS A 305 -0.21 -3.59 3.68
C HIS A 305 -0.68 -4.38 4.90
N ILE A 306 0.25 -4.97 5.65
CA ILE A 306 -0.04 -5.65 6.90
C ILE A 306 0.94 -5.24 8.00
N MET A 307 0.47 -5.30 9.24
CA MET A 307 1.28 -5.11 10.43
C MET A 307 1.21 -6.35 11.30
N VAL A 308 2.37 -6.87 11.67
CA VAL A 308 2.53 -8.20 12.27
C VAL A 308 3.31 -8.09 13.58
N ALA A 309 2.75 -8.62 14.65
CA ALA A 309 3.43 -8.74 15.94
C ALA A 309 4.11 -10.10 16.05
N GLN A 310 5.39 -10.15 16.41
CA GLN A 310 6.09 -11.43 16.57
C GLN A 310 5.75 -12.15 17.90
N ARG A 311 5.24 -11.40 18.88
CA ARG A 311 4.79 -11.89 20.19
C ARG A 311 3.39 -11.38 20.50
N LEU A 312 2.69 -12.08 21.39
CA LEU A 312 1.41 -11.63 21.95
C LEU A 312 1.62 -11.00 23.32
N PRO A 313 0.71 -10.11 23.77
CA PRO A 313 0.65 -9.63 25.14
C PRO A 313 0.61 -10.77 26.16
N ASN A 314 1.33 -10.62 27.28
CA ASN A 314 1.33 -11.58 28.37
C ASN A 314 -0.09 -11.88 28.89
N SER A 315 -0.98 -10.89 28.90
CA SER A 315 -2.38 -11.05 29.30
C SER A 315 -3.16 -12.08 28.46
N LEU A 316 -2.80 -12.26 27.19
CA LEU A 316 -3.41 -13.26 26.30
C LEU A 316 -2.76 -14.64 26.42
N LEU A 317 -1.50 -14.72 26.87
CA LEU A 317 -0.84 -15.98 27.18
C LEU A 317 -1.42 -16.65 28.44
N HIS A 318 -2.03 -15.86 29.34
CA HIS A 318 -2.69 -16.35 30.56
C HIS A 318 -4.16 -16.74 30.38
N MET A 319 -4.78 -16.50 29.21
CA MET A 319 -6.14 -16.94 28.87
C MET A 319 -6.15 -18.35 28.23
N VAL A 320 -5.46 -19.31 28.84
CA VAL A 320 -5.68 -20.73 28.51
C VAL A 320 -7.11 -21.08 28.96
N PRO A 321 -7.94 -21.75 28.15
CA PRO A 321 -9.27 -22.14 28.59
C PRO A 321 -9.12 -23.05 29.80
N PHE A 322 -9.73 -22.69 30.92
CA PHE A 322 -10.07 -23.68 31.94
C PHE A 322 -10.88 -24.76 31.22
N LYS A 323 -10.29 -25.95 31.05
CA LYS A 323 -11.09 -27.14 30.80
C LYS A 323 -12.02 -27.26 32.00
N HIS A 324 -13.30 -27.03 31.76
CA HIS A 324 -14.32 -27.51 32.66
C HIS A 324 -14.32 -29.02 32.48
N ASP A 325 -13.63 -29.73 33.39
CA ASP A 325 -13.88 -31.15 33.57
C ASP A 325 -15.29 -31.26 34.16
N ASP A 326 -16.25 -31.42 33.26
CA ASP A 326 -17.56 -31.97 33.58
C ASP A 326 -17.35 -33.47 33.78
N ASP A 327 -16.97 -33.86 34.99
CA ASP A 327 -17.09 -35.24 35.43
C ASP A 327 -18.36 -35.38 36.28
N THR A 328 -19.49 -35.38 35.58
CA THR A 328 -20.69 -36.06 36.04
C THR A 328 -20.55 -37.54 35.71
N THR A 329 -20.19 -38.37 36.69
CA THR A 329 -20.71 -39.74 36.76
C THR A 329 -20.86 -40.25 38.21
N LEU A 330 -22.12 -40.60 38.52
CA LEU A 330 -22.68 -41.45 39.58
C LEU A 330 -22.80 -40.90 41.02
#